data_AF-A0A6C1NND9-F1
#
_entry.id   AF-A0A6C1NND9-F1
#
_cell.length_a   1.000
_cell.length_b   1.000
_cell.length_c   1.000
_cell.angle_alpha   90.00
_cell.angle_beta   90.00
_cell.angle_gamma   90.00
#
_symmetry.space_group_name_H-M   'P 1'
#
loop_
_entity.id
_entity.type
_entity.pdbx_description
1 polymer ?
#
loop_
_entity_poly.entity_id
_entity_poly.type
_entity_poly.pdbx_seq_one_letter_code
_entity_poly.pdbx_strand_id
1 'polypeptide(L)'
;MGGTGRGKIAAGGSAAQPGPLGRGVDGVWGWLERRWERWVESGGYGGSLVVVFVGALLLVEAGRLGWLPEGVAAIVPESRFFAINAAFTAFLVLEVIGLAFGLVDSVARAAGKQLEIFSLILLRKSFTELQEFDTPIAWESIEGPVAHILADAFGALFIFGIVGWYYAMQRHRPIVDSEDEQEEFIRSKKAVAILLQTGILAIALFGVHQLVTEREVISFFNAVFTLFIFTDVLMVLVSLQFNPDYRILFRNSGFAVSTVLIRLALAGPPFLNAALGVLAALFAVGVTWVYNRFAPHLEDAPEFSRRPDRRERPDRPGGSGGPAR
;
A
#
# COMPACT_ATOMS: atom_id res chain seq x y z
N MET A 1 44.45 43.80 -23.20
CA MET A 1 43.46 44.42 -22.31
C MET A 1 42.15 43.67 -22.51
N GLY A 2 41.74 42.63 -21.76
CA GLY A 2 41.90 42.36 -20.32
C GLY A 2 40.99 43.30 -19.54
N GLY A 3 39.89 42.92 -18.88
CA GLY A 3 39.16 41.66 -18.76
C GLY A 3 37.82 41.96 -18.08
N THR A 4 36.79 41.13 -18.31
CA THR A 4 35.49 41.24 -17.60
C THR A 4 35.26 39.94 -16.84
N GLY A 5 35.67 39.95 -15.57
CA GLY A 5 35.44 38.85 -14.63
C GLY A 5 33.97 38.79 -14.21
N ARG A 6 33.20 37.89 -14.82
CA ARG A 6 31.95 37.39 -14.24
C ARG A 6 32.29 36.29 -13.25
N GLY A 7 32.22 36.62 -11.96
CA GLY A 7 32.32 35.64 -10.89
C GLY A 7 31.23 34.58 -11.02
N LYS A 8 31.66 33.33 -11.27
CA LYS A 8 30.83 32.15 -11.04
C LYS A 8 30.64 32.02 -9.52
N ILE A 9 29.44 32.34 -9.05
CA ILE A 9 28.99 31.91 -7.73
C ILE A 9 28.81 30.39 -7.82
N ALA A 10 29.77 29.66 -7.27
CA ALA A 10 29.65 28.23 -7.05
C ALA A 10 28.58 28.02 -5.99
N ALA A 11 27.36 27.68 -6.42
CA ALA A 11 26.35 27.08 -5.56
C ALA A 11 26.78 25.63 -5.28
N GLY A 12 27.77 25.47 -4.41
CA GLY A 12 28.12 24.20 -3.78
C GLY A 12 27.26 24.03 -2.52
N GLY A 13 25.96 23.78 -2.71
CA GLY A 13 25.14 23.20 -1.66
C GLY A 13 25.62 21.77 -1.44
N SER A 14 26.47 21.58 -0.44
CA SER A 14 26.89 20.24 -0.02
C SER A 14 25.69 19.55 0.61
N ALA A 15 24.90 18.84 -0.19
CA ALA A 15 23.94 17.85 0.29
C ALA A 15 24.66 16.99 1.33
N ALA A 16 24.17 16.99 2.57
CA ALA A 16 24.81 16.31 3.67
C ALA A 16 24.88 14.81 3.34
N GLN A 17 26.10 14.29 3.13
CA GLN A 17 26.27 12.88 2.77
C GLN A 17 25.57 11.99 3.81
N PRO A 18 24.73 11.03 3.38
CA PRO A 18 24.00 10.18 4.30
C PRO A 18 24.95 9.41 5.23
N GLY A 19 24.66 9.46 6.52
CA GLY A 19 25.33 8.64 7.53
C GLY A 19 25.32 7.14 7.16
N PRO A 20 26.21 6.32 7.74
CA PRO A 20 26.41 4.92 7.33
C PRO A 20 25.13 4.07 7.37
N LEU A 21 24.23 4.32 8.34
CA LEU A 21 22.92 3.66 8.42
C LEU A 21 21.98 4.07 7.28
N GLY A 22 22.01 5.32 6.83
CA GLY A 22 21.19 5.82 5.72
C GLY A 22 21.59 5.19 4.38
N ARG A 23 22.89 5.05 4.13
CA ARG A 23 23.41 4.36 2.93
C ARG A 23 23.01 2.88 2.87
N GLY A 24 22.92 2.21 4.02
CA GLY A 24 22.46 0.83 4.11
C GLY A 24 20.98 0.68 3.71
N VAL A 25 20.11 1.53 4.24
CA VAL A 25 18.67 1.54 3.93
C VAL A 25 18.43 1.80 2.44
N ASP A 26 19.10 2.81 1.86
CA ASP A 26 18.96 3.15 0.45
C ASP A 26 19.45 2.02 -0.48
N GLY A 27 20.55 1.36 -0.10
CA GLY A 27 21.10 0.24 -0.86
C GLY A 27 20.18 -0.98 -0.89
N VAL A 28 19.67 -1.39 0.29
CA VAL A 28 18.78 -2.55 0.41
C VAL A 28 17.45 -2.30 -0.29
N TRP A 29 16.84 -1.12 -0.06
CA TRP A 29 15.58 -0.74 -0.73
C TRP A 29 15.74 -0.75 -2.24
N GLY A 30 16.74 -0.02 -2.76
CA GLY A 30 16.93 0.08 -4.20
C GLY A 30 17.25 -1.26 -4.85
N TRP A 31 17.90 -2.20 -4.14
CA TRP A 31 18.11 -3.55 -4.65
C TRP A 31 16.80 -4.33 -4.76
N LEU A 32 15.95 -4.30 -3.72
CA LEU A 32 14.64 -4.96 -3.70
C LEU A 32 13.72 -4.42 -4.79
N GLU A 33 13.61 -3.10 -4.86
CA GLU A 33 12.77 -2.37 -5.81
C GLU A 33 13.15 -2.69 -7.26
N ARG A 34 14.43 -2.53 -7.65
CA ARG A 34 14.90 -2.89 -9.00
C ARG A 34 14.71 -4.36 -9.33
N ARG A 35 14.74 -5.25 -8.33
CA ARG A 35 14.55 -6.69 -8.54
C ARG A 35 13.07 -7.03 -8.77
N TRP A 36 12.18 -6.33 -8.07
CA TRP A 36 10.74 -6.41 -8.25
C TRP A 36 10.32 -5.84 -9.60
N GLU A 37 10.71 -4.60 -9.92
CA GLU A 37 10.38 -3.93 -11.18
C GLU A 37 10.79 -4.74 -12.40
N ARG A 38 12.06 -5.18 -12.47
CA ARG A 38 12.55 -6.02 -13.58
C ARG A 38 11.75 -7.31 -13.75
N TRP A 39 11.29 -7.91 -12.66
CA TRP A 39 10.51 -9.15 -12.71
C TRP A 39 9.08 -8.89 -13.18
N VAL A 40 8.48 -7.78 -12.77
CA VAL A 40 7.16 -7.35 -13.27
C VAL A 40 7.25 -7.01 -14.77
N GLU A 41 8.25 -6.22 -15.18
CA GLU A 41 8.48 -5.82 -16.58
C GLU A 41 8.76 -7.01 -17.50
N SER A 42 9.44 -8.04 -17.02
CA SER A 42 9.68 -9.26 -17.79
C SER A 42 8.45 -10.18 -17.90
N GLY A 43 7.27 -9.74 -17.44
CA GLY A 43 6.04 -10.54 -17.43
C GLY A 43 6.00 -11.61 -16.33
N GLY A 44 6.91 -11.55 -15.35
CA GLY A 44 6.98 -12.52 -14.24
C GLY A 44 5.71 -12.55 -13.40
N TYR A 45 5.02 -11.41 -13.29
CA TYR A 45 3.73 -11.28 -12.63
C TYR A 45 2.68 -12.23 -13.25
N GLY A 46 2.39 -12.08 -14.54
CA GLY A 46 1.41 -12.93 -15.24
C GLY A 46 1.87 -14.38 -15.37
N GLY A 47 3.16 -14.59 -15.65
CA GLY A 47 3.73 -15.94 -15.76
C GLY A 47 3.54 -16.76 -14.48
N SER A 48 3.72 -16.14 -13.31
CA SER A 48 3.56 -16.82 -12.02
C SER A 48 2.11 -17.24 -11.76
N LEU A 49 1.14 -16.40 -12.15
CA LEU A 49 -0.28 -16.73 -12.01
C LEU A 49 -0.68 -17.91 -12.89
N VAL A 50 -0.18 -17.95 -14.12
CA VAL A 50 -0.41 -19.07 -15.04
C VAL A 50 0.18 -20.36 -14.46
N VAL A 51 1.41 -20.31 -13.96
CA VAL A 51 2.07 -21.48 -13.34
C VAL A 51 1.27 -21.97 -12.13
N VAL A 52 0.82 -21.08 -11.24
CA VAL A 52 0.01 -21.46 -10.08
C VAL A 52 -1.33 -22.06 -10.51
N PHE A 53 -2.03 -21.44 -11.47
CA PHE A 53 -3.31 -21.93 -11.95
C PHE A 53 -3.20 -23.32 -12.58
N VAL A 54 -2.28 -23.48 -13.54
CA VAL A 54 -2.06 -24.76 -14.23
C VAL A 54 -1.54 -25.81 -13.26
N GLY A 55 -0.61 -25.45 -12.37
CA GLY A 55 -0.10 -26.35 -11.34
C GLY A 55 -1.19 -26.84 -10.39
N ALA A 56 -2.05 -25.94 -9.90
CA ALA A 56 -3.17 -26.30 -9.05
C ALA A 56 -4.19 -27.19 -9.77
N LEU A 57 -4.48 -26.91 -11.05
CA LEU A 57 -5.38 -27.73 -11.86
C LEU A 57 -4.82 -29.15 -12.07
N LEU A 58 -3.54 -29.26 -12.43
CA LEU A 58 -2.87 -30.56 -12.59
C LEU A 58 -2.83 -31.35 -11.28
N LEU A 59 -2.61 -30.67 -10.15
CA LEU A 59 -2.61 -31.27 -8.82
C LEU A 59 -3.99 -31.87 -8.47
N VAL A 60 -5.07 -31.13 -8.73
CA VAL A 60 -6.45 -31.58 -8.49
C VAL A 60 -6.79 -32.78 -9.38
N GLU A 61 -6.46 -32.74 -10.67
CA GLU A 61 -6.72 -33.87 -11.57
C GLU A 61 -5.86 -35.10 -11.22
N ALA A 62 -4.60 -34.92 -10.83
CA ALA A 62 -3.75 -36.01 -10.36
C ALA A 62 -4.29 -36.66 -9.07
N GLY A 63 -4.84 -35.85 -8.15
CA GLY A 63 -5.51 -36.35 -6.94
C GLY A 63 -6.74 -37.18 -7.27
N ARG A 64 -7.57 -36.70 -8.20
CA ARG A 64 -8.75 -37.43 -8.68
C ARG A 64 -8.42 -38.75 -9.37
N LEU A 65 -7.29 -38.81 -10.07
CA LEU A 65 -6.80 -40.03 -10.73
C LEU A 65 -6.13 -41.02 -9.75
N GLY A 66 -6.00 -40.65 -8.47
CA GLY A 66 -5.34 -41.46 -7.45
C GLY A 66 -3.82 -41.53 -7.60
N TRP A 67 -3.21 -40.58 -8.31
CA TRP A 67 -1.76 -40.53 -8.55
C TRP A 67 -0.98 -39.84 -7.43
N LEU A 68 -1.68 -39.21 -6.47
CA LEU A 68 -1.06 -38.51 -5.34
C LEU A 68 -0.75 -39.46 -4.18
N PRO A 69 0.43 -39.33 -3.53
CA PRO A 69 0.70 -39.97 -2.25
C PRO A 69 -0.34 -39.58 -1.19
N GLU A 70 -0.70 -40.50 -0.28
CA GLU A 70 -1.76 -40.29 0.74
C GLU A 70 -1.58 -38.98 1.54
N GLY A 71 -0.34 -38.60 1.86
CA GLY A 71 -0.05 -37.35 2.58
C GLY A 71 -0.36 -36.07 1.79
N VAL A 72 -0.27 -36.11 0.46
CA VAL A 72 -0.60 -34.97 -0.42
C VAL A 72 -2.08 -35.01 -0.79
N ALA A 73 -2.62 -36.18 -1.09
CA ALA A 73 -4.04 -36.37 -1.40
C ALA A 73 -4.95 -35.83 -0.28
N ALA A 74 -4.55 -35.96 0.99
CA ALA A 74 -5.31 -35.44 2.14
C ALA A 74 -5.41 -33.91 2.20
N ILE A 75 -4.57 -33.17 1.45
CA ILE A 75 -4.51 -31.70 1.50
C ILE A 75 -5.11 -31.08 0.23
N VAL A 76 -5.23 -31.86 -0.85
CA VAL A 76 -5.71 -31.38 -2.15
C VAL A 76 -7.24 -31.45 -2.21
N PRO A 77 -7.94 -30.32 -2.40
CA PRO A 77 -9.39 -30.33 -2.55
C PRO A 77 -9.83 -31.02 -3.84
N GLU A 78 -10.98 -31.70 -3.81
CA GLU A 78 -11.48 -32.48 -4.96
C GLU A 78 -12.14 -31.60 -6.06
N SER A 79 -12.50 -30.35 -5.71
CA SER A 79 -13.17 -29.43 -6.62
C SER A 79 -12.18 -28.78 -7.60
N ARG A 80 -12.49 -28.87 -8.91
CA ARG A 80 -11.72 -28.19 -9.97
C ARG A 80 -11.68 -26.67 -9.81
N PHE A 81 -12.70 -26.10 -9.17
CA PHE A 81 -12.74 -24.67 -8.89
C PHE A 81 -11.64 -24.23 -7.91
N PHE A 82 -11.00 -25.16 -7.19
CA PHE A 82 -9.82 -24.87 -6.37
C PHE A 82 -8.69 -24.21 -7.16
N ALA A 83 -8.45 -24.60 -8.42
CA ALA A 83 -7.41 -23.99 -9.24
C ALA A 83 -7.62 -22.49 -9.47
N ILE A 84 -8.89 -22.09 -9.65
CA ILE A 84 -9.28 -20.67 -9.76
C ILE A 84 -8.96 -19.96 -8.45
N ASN A 85 -9.34 -20.54 -7.31
CA ASN A 85 -9.03 -19.98 -6.00
C ASN A 85 -7.52 -19.84 -5.76
N ALA A 86 -6.72 -20.82 -6.16
CA ALA A 86 -5.27 -20.79 -6.02
C ALA A 86 -4.66 -19.65 -6.83
N ALA A 87 -5.08 -19.48 -8.09
CA ALA A 87 -4.59 -18.40 -8.96
C ALA A 87 -4.94 -17.02 -8.42
N PHE A 88 -6.19 -16.82 -7.99
CA PHE A 88 -6.58 -15.55 -7.37
C PHE A 88 -5.88 -15.32 -6.03
N THR A 89 -5.68 -16.35 -5.22
CA THR A 89 -4.94 -16.23 -3.96
C THR A 89 -3.49 -15.79 -4.23
N ALA A 90 -2.83 -16.36 -5.24
CA ALA A 90 -1.51 -15.93 -5.67
C ALA A 90 -1.51 -14.49 -6.21
N PHE A 91 -2.51 -14.11 -7.01
CA PHE A 91 -2.71 -12.73 -7.46
C PHE A 91 -2.75 -11.76 -6.28
N LEU A 92 -3.53 -12.08 -5.25
CA LEU A 92 -3.62 -11.25 -4.05
C LEU A 92 -2.31 -11.17 -3.28
N VAL A 93 -1.57 -12.27 -3.14
CA VAL A 93 -0.24 -12.24 -2.51
C VAL A 93 0.71 -11.32 -3.28
N LEU A 94 0.73 -11.40 -4.61
CA LEU A 94 1.57 -10.54 -5.45
C LEU A 94 1.18 -9.07 -5.35
N GLU A 95 -0.11 -8.77 -5.34
CA GLU A 95 -0.63 -7.42 -5.14
C GLU A 95 -0.26 -6.85 -3.76
N VAL A 96 -0.37 -7.64 -2.70
CA VAL A 96 0.03 -7.24 -1.34
C VAL A 96 1.53 -6.92 -1.29
N ILE A 97 2.38 -7.71 -1.96
CA ILE A 97 3.81 -7.40 -2.08
C ILE A 97 4.02 -6.10 -2.87
N GLY A 98 3.32 -5.92 -4.00
CA GLY A 98 3.39 -4.70 -4.80
C GLY A 98 2.95 -3.45 -4.04
N LEU A 99 1.93 -3.56 -3.18
CA LEU A 99 1.49 -2.47 -2.29
C LEU A 99 2.57 -2.03 -1.31
N ALA A 100 3.30 -2.98 -0.72
CA ALA A 100 4.38 -2.66 0.20
C ALA A 100 5.48 -1.83 -0.49
N PHE A 101 5.75 -2.12 -1.77
CA PHE A 101 6.65 -1.29 -2.60
C PHE A 101 6.07 0.11 -2.88
N GLY A 102 4.81 0.20 -3.28
CA GLY A 102 4.15 1.48 -3.60
C GLY A 102 3.92 2.42 -2.40
N LEU A 103 3.94 1.91 -1.16
CA LEU A 103 3.73 2.70 0.06
C LEU A 103 4.84 3.74 0.31
N VAL A 104 6.06 3.48 -0.17
CA VAL A 104 7.20 4.41 -0.02
C VAL A 104 7.02 5.67 -0.85
N ASP A 105 6.44 5.56 -2.04
CA ASP A 105 6.34 6.68 -2.97
C ASP A 105 5.30 7.71 -2.54
N SER A 106 4.09 7.26 -2.18
CA SER A 106 3.01 8.16 -1.76
C SER A 106 1.88 7.42 -1.07
N VAL A 107 1.47 7.90 0.10
CA VAL A 107 0.30 7.41 0.86
C VAL A 107 -0.97 7.48 0.02
N ALA A 108 -1.15 8.55 -0.78
CA ALA A 108 -2.31 8.69 -1.66
C ALA A 108 -2.30 7.67 -2.82
N ARG A 109 -1.12 7.39 -3.39
CA ARG A 109 -0.98 6.39 -4.45
C ARG A 109 -1.22 4.98 -3.91
N ALA A 110 -0.69 4.70 -2.72
CA ALA A 110 -0.91 3.43 -2.04
C ALA A 110 -2.39 3.21 -1.67
N ALA A 111 -3.09 4.24 -1.19
CA ALA A 111 -4.53 4.16 -0.90
C ALA A 111 -5.36 3.87 -2.17
N GLY A 112 -5.07 4.54 -3.29
CA GLY A 112 -5.71 4.23 -4.58
C GLY A 112 -5.46 2.78 -5.01
N LYS A 113 -4.21 2.31 -4.90
CA LYS A 113 -3.85 0.93 -5.24
C LYS A 113 -4.52 -0.10 -4.33
N GLN A 114 -4.72 0.20 -3.06
CA GLN A 114 -5.47 -0.66 -2.13
C GLN A 114 -6.94 -0.77 -2.51
N LEU A 115 -7.56 0.30 -3.02
CA LEU A 115 -8.93 0.24 -3.53
C LEU A 115 -9.04 -0.62 -4.80
N GLU A 116 -8.05 -0.59 -5.70
CA GLU A 116 -7.97 -1.53 -6.84
C GLU A 116 -7.89 -2.98 -6.36
N ILE A 117 -7.03 -3.24 -5.40
CA ILE A 117 -6.83 -4.60 -4.87
C ILE A 117 -8.08 -5.07 -4.16
N PHE A 118 -8.72 -4.18 -3.39
CA PHE A 118 -9.96 -4.50 -2.71
C PHE A 118 -11.09 -4.85 -3.70
N SER A 119 -11.24 -4.12 -4.82
CA SER A 119 -12.24 -4.47 -5.83
C SER A 119 -11.95 -5.83 -6.48
N LEU A 120 -10.68 -6.16 -6.70
CA LEU A 120 -10.27 -7.47 -7.21
C LEU A 120 -10.48 -8.59 -6.17
N ILE A 121 -10.29 -8.32 -4.88
CA ILE A 121 -10.60 -9.26 -3.80
C ILE A 121 -12.11 -9.57 -3.75
N LEU A 122 -12.96 -8.54 -3.85
CA LEU A 122 -14.41 -8.75 -3.88
C LEU A 122 -14.80 -9.61 -5.08
N LEU A 123 -14.26 -9.31 -6.27
CA LEU A 123 -14.52 -10.11 -7.47
C LEU A 123 -14.09 -11.57 -7.30
N ARG A 124 -12.95 -11.82 -6.65
CA ARG A 124 -12.48 -13.16 -6.27
C ARG A 124 -13.45 -13.85 -5.32
N LYS A 125 -13.95 -13.14 -4.31
CA LYS A 125 -14.87 -13.68 -3.31
C LYS A 125 -16.17 -14.13 -3.96
N SER A 126 -16.66 -13.39 -4.96
CA SER A 126 -17.77 -13.80 -5.81
C SER A 126 -17.52 -15.16 -6.50
N PHE A 127 -16.30 -15.45 -6.96
CA PHE A 127 -15.98 -16.77 -7.54
C PHE A 127 -15.81 -17.88 -6.49
N THR A 128 -15.56 -17.54 -5.23
CA THR A 128 -15.40 -18.52 -4.15
C THR A 128 -16.75 -19.04 -3.67
N GLU A 129 -17.76 -18.17 -3.58
CA GLU A 129 -19.14 -18.55 -3.26
C GLU A 129 -19.72 -19.51 -4.34
N LEU A 130 -19.20 -19.47 -5.58
CA LEU A 130 -19.56 -20.47 -6.61
C LEU A 130 -19.11 -21.90 -6.26
N GLN A 131 -18.20 -22.08 -5.31
CA GLN A 131 -17.70 -23.40 -4.93
C GLN A 131 -18.58 -24.10 -3.89
N GLU A 132 -19.48 -23.35 -3.26
CA GLU A 132 -20.47 -23.87 -2.32
C GLU A 132 -21.66 -24.52 -3.06
N PHE A 133 -21.72 -24.41 -4.39
CA PHE A 133 -22.71 -25.12 -5.18
C PHE A 133 -22.37 -26.61 -5.25
N ASP A 134 -23.14 -27.42 -4.51
CA ASP A 134 -23.19 -28.87 -4.72
C ASP A 134 -23.66 -29.17 -6.16
N THR A 135 -23.00 -30.15 -6.79
CA THR A 135 -23.43 -30.67 -8.09
C THR A 135 -24.38 -31.84 -7.83
N PRO A 136 -25.64 -31.86 -8.35
CA PRO A 136 -26.25 -31.02 -9.40
C PRO A 136 -26.89 -29.72 -8.88
N ILE A 137 -26.81 -28.66 -9.68
CA ILE A 137 -27.37 -27.33 -9.39
C ILE A 137 -28.91 -27.40 -9.34
N ALA A 138 -29.49 -27.44 -8.14
CA ALA A 138 -30.93 -27.39 -7.92
C ALA A 138 -31.37 -25.96 -7.55
N TRP A 139 -32.23 -25.33 -8.38
CA TRP A 139 -32.68 -23.93 -8.25
C TRP A 139 -33.22 -23.53 -6.88
N GLU A 140 -33.81 -24.47 -6.13
CA GLU A 140 -34.39 -24.23 -4.80
C GLU A 140 -33.33 -24.01 -3.69
N SER A 141 -32.05 -24.25 -3.97
CA SER A 141 -30.94 -24.12 -3.01
C SER A 141 -30.02 -22.90 -3.24
N ILE A 142 -30.34 -22.04 -4.22
CA ILE A 142 -29.38 -21.08 -4.81
C ILE A 142 -29.57 -19.62 -4.32
N GLU A 143 -30.67 -19.30 -3.65
CA GLU A 143 -31.04 -17.90 -3.35
C GLU A 143 -30.00 -17.15 -2.49
N GLY A 144 -29.43 -17.81 -1.48
CA GLY A 144 -28.42 -17.21 -0.59
C GLY A 144 -27.06 -16.96 -1.27
N PRO A 145 -26.39 -18.00 -1.79
CA PRO A 145 -25.08 -17.84 -2.43
C PRO A 145 -25.10 -16.90 -3.64
N VAL A 146 -26.17 -16.90 -4.44
CA VAL A 146 -26.30 -15.94 -5.56
C VAL A 146 -26.35 -14.49 -5.08
N ALA A 147 -27.04 -14.21 -3.97
CA ALA A 147 -27.09 -12.87 -3.42
C ALA A 147 -25.70 -12.39 -2.94
N HIS A 148 -24.89 -13.26 -2.34
CA HIS A 148 -23.50 -12.95 -1.98
C HIS A 148 -22.63 -12.65 -3.21
N ILE A 149 -22.73 -13.50 -4.24
CA ILE A 149 -22.00 -13.32 -5.51
C ILE A 149 -22.33 -11.97 -6.13
N LEU A 150 -23.63 -11.65 -6.24
CA LEU A 150 -24.08 -10.38 -6.80
C LEU A 150 -23.60 -9.19 -5.95
N ALA A 151 -23.71 -9.27 -4.63
CA ALA A 151 -23.25 -8.20 -3.74
C ALA A 151 -21.76 -7.93 -3.88
N ASP A 152 -20.93 -8.97 -3.90
CA ASP A 152 -19.49 -8.85 -4.06
C ASP A 152 -19.13 -8.33 -5.47
N ALA A 153 -19.78 -8.84 -6.53
CA ALA A 153 -19.52 -8.43 -7.91
C ALA A 153 -19.92 -6.97 -8.19
N PHE A 154 -21.12 -6.56 -7.73
CA PHE A 154 -21.55 -5.16 -7.85
C PHE A 154 -20.71 -4.25 -6.96
N GLY A 155 -20.37 -4.67 -5.74
CA GLY A 155 -19.45 -3.94 -4.86
C GLY A 155 -18.10 -3.69 -5.54
N ALA A 156 -17.51 -4.72 -6.15
CA ALA A 156 -16.29 -4.60 -6.94
C ALA A 156 -16.44 -3.59 -8.09
N LEU A 157 -17.53 -3.67 -8.85
CA LEU A 157 -17.80 -2.76 -9.97
C LEU A 157 -17.93 -1.30 -9.53
N PHE A 158 -18.66 -1.03 -8.45
CA PHE A 158 -18.78 0.32 -7.90
C PHE A 158 -17.43 0.88 -7.45
N ILE A 159 -16.64 0.07 -6.74
CA ILE A 159 -15.32 0.49 -6.26
C ILE A 159 -14.38 0.74 -7.44
N PHE A 160 -14.41 -0.10 -8.48
CA PHE A 160 -13.65 0.13 -9.70
C PHE A 160 -13.99 1.48 -10.35
N GLY A 161 -15.29 1.82 -10.46
CA GLY A 161 -15.72 3.12 -10.95
C GLY A 161 -15.24 4.29 -10.08
N ILE A 162 -15.33 4.15 -8.76
CA ILE A 162 -14.86 5.16 -7.78
C ILE A 162 -13.34 5.33 -7.87
N VAL A 163 -12.58 4.26 -8.09
CA VAL A 163 -11.12 4.31 -8.29
C VAL A 163 -10.78 5.06 -9.57
N GLY A 164 -11.50 4.80 -10.67
CA GLY A 164 -11.33 5.57 -11.91
C GLY A 164 -11.54 7.08 -11.69
N TRP A 165 -12.57 7.45 -10.92
CA TRP A 165 -12.77 8.84 -10.50
C TRP A 165 -11.63 9.32 -9.60
N TYR A 166 -11.25 8.55 -8.57
CA TYR A 166 -10.18 8.89 -7.64
C TYR A 166 -8.89 9.28 -8.38
N TYR A 167 -8.48 8.49 -9.37
CA TYR A 167 -7.31 8.79 -10.20
C TYR A 167 -7.50 10.02 -11.09
N ALA A 168 -8.69 10.20 -11.70
CA ALA A 168 -8.98 11.40 -12.49
C ALA A 168 -8.90 12.70 -11.65
N MET A 169 -9.11 12.62 -10.33
CA MET A 169 -9.11 13.77 -9.42
C MET A 169 -7.75 14.04 -8.76
N GLN A 170 -6.79 13.11 -8.86
CA GLN A 170 -5.43 13.34 -8.37
C GLN A 170 -4.69 14.33 -9.28
N ARG A 171 -4.45 15.55 -8.80
CA ARG A 171 -3.45 16.47 -9.38
C ARG A 171 -2.10 16.22 -8.71
N HIS A 172 -1.09 15.82 -9.48
CA HIS A 172 0.30 15.74 -9.02
C HIS A 172 0.82 17.13 -8.69
N ARG A 173 0.69 17.54 -7.42
CA ARG A 173 1.46 18.67 -6.86
C ARG A 173 2.53 18.12 -5.92
N PRO A 174 3.81 18.42 -6.14
CA PRO A 174 4.85 18.11 -5.16
C PRO A 174 4.58 18.90 -3.87
N ILE A 175 4.69 18.22 -2.73
CA ILE A 175 4.23 18.69 -1.41
C ILE A 175 5.37 19.31 -0.59
N VAL A 176 6.61 19.37 -1.11
CA VAL A 176 7.79 19.76 -0.32
C VAL A 176 8.64 20.79 -1.08
N ASP A 177 8.99 21.88 -0.38
CA ASP A 177 9.71 23.07 -0.89
C ASP A 177 11.21 23.10 -0.50
N SER A 178 11.77 22.05 0.11
CA SER A 178 13.20 22.00 0.46
C SER A 178 13.80 20.60 0.23
N GLU A 179 14.97 20.53 -0.40
CA GLU A 179 15.62 19.28 -0.82
C GLU A 179 16.13 18.44 0.38
N ASP A 180 16.63 19.09 1.43
CA ASP A 180 17.24 18.40 2.58
C ASP A 180 16.20 17.72 3.51
N GLU A 181 15.05 18.36 3.78
CA GLU A 181 13.98 17.75 4.60
C GLU A 181 13.23 16.64 3.83
N GLN A 182 13.22 16.74 2.49
CA GLN A 182 12.64 15.72 1.62
C GLN A 182 13.45 14.42 1.67
N GLU A 183 14.78 14.49 1.73
CA GLU A 183 15.64 13.32 1.82
C GLU A 183 15.46 12.53 3.13
N GLU A 184 15.34 13.22 4.27
CA GLU A 184 15.16 12.56 5.57
C GLU A 184 13.74 11.96 5.72
N PHE A 185 12.73 12.62 5.15
CA PHE A 185 11.38 12.07 5.05
C PHE A 185 11.33 10.84 4.14
N ILE A 186 11.95 10.88 2.96
CA ILE A 186 12.04 9.73 2.04
C ILE A 186 12.76 8.56 2.72
N ARG A 187 13.86 8.82 3.45
CA ARG A 187 14.60 7.78 4.16
C ARG A 187 13.75 7.10 5.24
N SER A 188 12.95 7.89 5.97
CA SER A 188 12.05 7.36 6.99
C SER A 188 10.95 6.47 6.38
N LYS A 189 10.40 6.85 5.22
CA LYS A 189 9.45 6.00 4.47
C LYS A 189 10.09 4.69 4.00
N LYS A 190 11.32 4.74 3.47
CA LYS A 190 12.06 3.54 3.05
C LYS A 190 12.29 2.59 4.23
N ALA A 191 12.63 3.11 5.39
CA ALA A 191 12.79 2.29 6.61
C ALA A 191 11.47 1.60 7.01
N VAL A 192 10.35 2.32 6.98
CA VAL A 192 9.02 1.76 7.27
C VAL A 192 8.65 0.66 6.28
N ALA A 193 8.96 0.81 4.99
CA ALA A 193 8.66 -0.24 4.02
C ALA A 193 9.59 -1.46 4.09
N ILE A 194 10.86 -1.29 4.45
CA ILE A 194 11.74 -2.44 4.76
C ILE A 194 11.19 -3.21 5.96
N LEU A 195 10.74 -2.51 7.00
CA LEU A 195 10.10 -3.12 8.18
C LEU A 195 8.84 -3.89 7.77
N LEU A 196 8.00 -3.27 6.93
CA LEU A 196 6.79 -3.89 6.39
C LEU A 196 7.11 -5.18 5.60
N GLN A 197 8.08 -5.10 4.68
CA GLN A 197 8.48 -6.24 3.86
C GLN A 197 9.06 -7.38 4.71
N THR A 198 9.84 -7.04 5.72
CA THR A 198 10.40 -8.00 6.69
C THR A 198 9.29 -8.67 7.49
N GLY A 199 8.28 -7.89 7.93
CA GLY A 199 7.12 -8.42 8.62
C GLY A 199 6.29 -9.39 7.76
N ILE A 200 6.03 -9.05 6.49
CA ILE A 200 5.35 -9.95 5.54
C ILE A 200 6.14 -11.25 5.38
N LEU A 201 7.46 -11.16 5.22
CA LEU A 201 8.31 -12.34 5.09
C LEU A 201 8.29 -13.21 6.34
N ALA A 202 8.32 -12.61 7.53
CA ALA A 202 8.23 -13.34 8.79
C ALA A 202 6.88 -14.07 8.95
N ILE A 203 5.78 -13.41 8.60
CA ILE A 203 4.43 -14.02 8.60
C ILE A 203 4.38 -15.18 7.61
N ALA A 204 4.95 -15.02 6.40
CA ALA A 204 4.99 -16.08 5.39
C ALA A 204 5.78 -17.30 5.88
N LEU A 205 6.98 -17.08 6.42
CA LEU A 205 7.84 -18.16 6.93
C LEU A 205 7.19 -18.90 8.11
N PHE A 206 6.58 -18.15 9.04
CA PHE A 206 5.86 -18.73 10.17
C PHE A 206 4.63 -19.53 9.70
N GLY A 207 3.89 -19.03 8.72
CA GLY A 207 2.77 -19.75 8.09
C GLY A 207 3.20 -21.06 7.43
N VAL A 208 4.31 -21.06 6.69
CA VAL A 208 4.87 -22.28 6.09
C VAL A 208 5.30 -23.28 7.17
N HIS A 209 5.98 -22.80 8.22
CA HIS A 209 6.42 -23.65 9.33
C HIS A 209 5.24 -24.34 10.03
N GLN A 210 4.18 -23.59 10.35
CA GLN A 210 2.97 -24.13 10.98
C GLN A 210 2.21 -25.10 10.07
N LEU A 211 2.11 -24.79 8.77
CA LEU A 211 1.49 -25.69 7.79
C LEU A 211 2.22 -27.05 7.72
N VAL A 212 3.56 -27.03 7.79
CA VAL A 212 4.38 -28.25 7.74
C VAL A 212 4.35 -29.03 9.05
N THR A 213 4.40 -28.35 10.19
CA THR A 213 4.60 -28.98 11.51
C THR A 213 3.28 -29.33 12.19
N GLU A 214 2.33 -28.42 12.17
CA GLU A 214 1.10 -28.48 12.97
C GLU A 214 -0.14 -28.77 12.10
N ARG A 215 0.03 -28.76 10.76
CA ARG A 215 -1.07 -28.81 9.76
C ARG A 215 -2.14 -27.74 9.97
N GLU A 216 -1.84 -26.71 10.76
CA GLU A 216 -2.72 -25.57 10.96
C GLU A 216 -2.47 -24.52 9.88
N VAL A 217 -3.56 -24.07 9.25
CA VAL A 217 -3.52 -22.99 8.28
C VAL A 217 -3.68 -21.67 9.02
N ILE A 218 -2.58 -20.97 9.28
CA ILE A 218 -2.67 -19.57 9.72
C ILE A 218 -3.36 -18.77 8.62
N SER A 219 -4.29 -17.89 9.00
CA SER A 219 -4.82 -16.89 8.08
C SER A 219 -3.75 -15.84 7.74
N PHE A 220 -2.87 -16.19 6.79
CA PHE A 220 -1.79 -15.35 6.28
C PHE A 220 -2.28 -13.93 5.96
N PHE A 221 -3.42 -13.83 5.27
CA PHE A 221 -4.01 -12.55 4.89
C PHE A 221 -4.42 -11.72 6.11
N ASN A 222 -5.05 -12.32 7.13
CA ASN A 222 -5.42 -11.58 8.34
C ASN A 222 -4.18 -11.01 9.05
N ALA A 223 -3.11 -11.80 9.18
CA ALA A 223 -1.87 -11.33 9.82
C ALA A 223 -1.21 -10.20 9.01
N VAL A 224 -1.13 -10.33 7.68
CA VAL A 224 -0.57 -9.28 6.82
C VAL A 224 -1.44 -8.02 6.83
N PHE A 225 -2.77 -8.17 6.82
CA PHE A 225 -3.69 -7.04 6.95
C PHE A 225 -3.54 -6.37 8.31
N THR A 226 -3.36 -7.09 9.42
CA THR A 226 -3.06 -6.44 10.70
C THR A 226 -1.76 -5.64 10.64
N LEU A 227 -0.68 -6.22 10.10
CA LEU A 227 0.61 -5.55 9.95
C LEU A 227 0.50 -4.26 9.13
N PHE A 228 -0.25 -4.30 8.03
CA PHE A 228 -0.48 -3.14 7.20
C PHE A 228 -1.19 -2.02 8.01
N ILE A 229 -2.06 -2.31 9.00
CA ILE A 229 -2.84 -1.27 9.74
C ILE A 229 -1.85 -0.47 10.57
N PHE A 230 -1.00 -1.18 11.30
CA PHE A 230 0.06 -0.58 12.09
C PHE A 230 1.00 0.24 11.21
N THR A 231 1.29 -0.24 10.00
CA THR A 231 2.19 0.46 9.07
C THR A 231 1.56 1.77 8.56
N ASP A 232 0.26 1.80 8.25
CA ASP A 232 -0.40 3.04 7.84
C ASP A 232 -0.43 4.08 8.96
N VAL A 233 -0.74 3.65 10.18
CA VAL A 233 -0.71 4.54 11.36
C VAL A 233 0.72 5.04 11.58
N LEU A 234 1.73 4.16 11.47
CA LEU A 234 3.13 4.54 11.57
C LEU A 234 3.53 5.56 10.49
N MET A 235 3.06 5.39 9.24
CA MET A 235 3.30 6.34 8.15
C MET A 235 2.70 7.72 8.45
N VAL A 236 1.53 7.79 9.08
CA VAL A 236 0.94 9.06 9.54
C VAL A 236 1.79 9.70 10.64
N LEU A 237 2.25 8.92 11.63
CA LEU A 237 3.11 9.39 12.70
C LEU A 237 4.47 9.90 12.17
N VAL A 238 5.07 9.18 11.21
CA VAL A 238 6.29 9.61 10.52
C VAL A 238 6.02 10.91 9.75
N SER A 239 4.90 11.02 9.04
CA SER A 239 4.55 12.26 8.31
C SER A 239 4.45 13.48 9.22
N LEU A 240 3.96 13.31 10.46
CA LEU A 240 3.87 14.37 11.46
C LEU A 240 5.23 14.90 11.93
N GLN A 241 6.25 14.03 11.96
CA GLN A 241 7.60 14.41 12.37
C GLN A 241 8.24 15.43 11.41
N PHE A 242 7.89 15.36 10.11
CA PHE A 242 8.54 16.17 9.07
C PHE A 242 7.69 17.32 8.53
N ASN A 243 6.35 17.22 8.56
CA ASN A 243 5.45 18.28 8.06
C ASN A 243 4.25 18.46 9.01
N PRO A 244 4.35 19.30 10.05
CA PRO A 244 3.25 19.55 11.00
C PRO A 244 2.11 20.41 10.43
N ASP A 245 2.02 20.59 9.10
CA ASP A 245 0.90 21.28 8.47
C ASP A 245 -0.39 20.47 8.63
N TYR A 246 -1.39 21.07 9.29
CA TYR A 246 -2.70 20.50 9.51
C TYR A 246 -3.34 19.94 8.22
N ARG A 247 -3.13 20.57 7.06
CA ARG A 247 -3.70 20.15 5.78
C ARG A 247 -3.10 18.83 5.30
N ILE A 248 -1.78 18.70 5.43
CA ILE A 248 -1.05 17.48 5.06
C ILE A 248 -1.42 16.36 6.04
N LEU A 249 -1.52 16.69 7.32
CA LEU A 249 -1.97 15.77 8.36
C LEU A 249 -3.39 15.26 8.10
N PHE A 250 -4.36 16.14 7.86
CA PHE A 250 -5.74 15.75 7.62
C PHE A 250 -5.86 14.84 6.39
N ARG A 251 -5.17 15.17 5.30
CA ARG A 251 -5.18 14.35 4.08
C ARG A 251 -4.57 12.97 4.32
N ASN A 252 -3.38 12.90 4.92
CA ASN A 252 -2.68 11.63 5.14
C ASN A 252 -3.41 10.75 6.16
N SER A 253 -3.96 11.34 7.23
CA SER A 253 -4.82 10.64 8.19
C SER A 253 -6.13 10.16 7.55
N GLY A 254 -6.73 10.97 6.68
CA GLY A 254 -7.92 10.58 5.91
C GLY A 254 -7.67 9.35 5.02
N PHE A 255 -6.51 9.30 4.37
CA PHE A 255 -6.12 8.10 3.62
C PHE A 255 -5.88 6.89 4.53
N ALA A 256 -5.20 7.06 5.67
CA ALA A 256 -5.04 5.97 6.63
C ALA A 256 -6.38 5.42 7.15
N VAL A 257 -7.35 6.30 7.44
CA VAL A 257 -8.71 5.88 7.85
C VAL A 257 -9.42 5.14 6.72
N SER A 258 -9.34 5.62 5.47
CA SER A 258 -9.90 4.90 4.32
C SER A 258 -9.30 3.49 4.23
N THR A 259 -7.99 3.37 4.38
CA THR A 259 -7.33 2.07 4.33
C THR A 259 -7.72 1.15 5.49
N VAL A 260 -7.94 1.68 6.71
CA VAL A 260 -8.48 0.90 7.83
C VAL A 260 -9.90 0.41 7.53
N LEU A 261 -10.75 1.24 6.91
CA LEU A 261 -12.10 0.83 6.50
C LEU A 261 -12.08 -0.27 5.43
N ILE A 262 -11.17 -0.20 4.45
CA ILE A 262 -10.90 -1.31 3.51
C ILE A 262 -10.50 -2.58 4.28
N ARG A 263 -9.67 -2.41 5.32
CA ARG A 263 -9.33 -3.40 6.36
C ARG A 263 -10.53 -4.18 6.88
N LEU A 264 -11.42 -3.40 7.45
CA LEU A 264 -12.63 -3.89 8.09
C LEU A 264 -13.58 -4.52 7.07
N ALA A 265 -13.62 -3.97 5.85
CA ALA A 265 -14.37 -4.53 4.74
C ALA A 265 -13.86 -5.93 4.35
N LEU A 266 -12.54 -6.16 4.35
CA LEU A 266 -11.96 -7.47 4.03
C LEU A 266 -12.24 -8.54 5.08
N ALA A 267 -12.27 -8.15 6.36
CA ALA A 267 -12.62 -9.05 7.46
C ALA A 267 -14.14 -9.18 7.69
N GLY A 268 -14.95 -8.37 7.00
CA GLY A 268 -16.39 -8.29 7.20
C GLY A 268 -17.16 -9.48 6.62
N PRO A 269 -18.34 -9.81 7.19
CA PRO A 269 -19.22 -10.82 6.61
C PRO A 269 -19.75 -10.36 5.24
N PRO A 270 -20.34 -11.28 4.45
CA PRO A 270 -20.96 -10.94 3.17
C PRO A 270 -21.94 -9.76 3.29
N PHE A 271 -22.08 -8.97 2.22
CA PHE A 271 -22.78 -7.68 2.14
C PHE A 271 -22.11 -6.52 2.89
N LEU A 272 -21.69 -6.71 4.15
CA LEU A 272 -21.00 -5.66 4.92
C LEU A 272 -19.62 -5.35 4.33
N ASN A 273 -18.93 -6.35 3.81
CA ASN A 273 -17.69 -6.18 3.06
C ASN A 273 -17.84 -5.22 1.87
N ALA A 274 -18.82 -5.44 1.00
CA ALA A 274 -19.07 -4.62 -0.18
C ALA A 274 -19.46 -3.19 0.21
N ALA A 275 -20.37 -3.04 1.19
CA ALA A 275 -20.83 -1.74 1.66
C ALA A 275 -19.70 -0.91 2.30
N LEU A 276 -18.91 -1.52 3.19
CA LEU A 276 -17.77 -0.86 3.83
C LEU A 276 -16.68 -0.49 2.81
N GLY A 277 -16.46 -1.34 1.80
CA GLY A 277 -15.54 -1.06 0.71
C GLY A 277 -15.92 0.16 -0.12
N VAL A 278 -17.20 0.24 -0.53
CA VAL A 278 -17.74 1.41 -1.24
C VAL A 278 -17.62 2.66 -0.37
N LEU A 279 -17.98 2.57 0.91
CA LEU A 279 -17.85 3.68 1.86
C LEU A 279 -16.39 4.16 1.98
N ALA A 280 -15.43 3.23 2.09
CA ALA A 280 -14.02 3.55 2.17
C ALA A 280 -13.51 4.25 0.91
N ALA A 281 -13.94 3.78 -0.26
CA ALA A 281 -13.60 4.35 -1.57
C ALA A 281 -14.15 5.80 -1.70
N LEU A 282 -15.43 5.99 -1.36
CA LEU A 282 -16.05 7.32 -1.36
C LEU A 282 -15.39 8.26 -0.36
N PHE A 283 -14.98 7.76 0.81
CA PHE A 283 -14.26 8.54 1.80
C PHE A 283 -12.90 9.00 1.29
N ALA A 284 -12.11 8.14 0.63
CA ALA A 284 -10.84 8.52 0.00
C ALA A 284 -11.02 9.60 -1.07
N VAL A 285 -12.05 9.47 -1.91
CA VAL A 285 -12.42 10.49 -2.91
C VAL A 285 -12.83 11.79 -2.24
N GLY A 286 -13.64 11.73 -1.18
CA GLY A 286 -14.09 12.88 -0.40
C GLY A 286 -12.92 13.65 0.20
N VAL A 287 -11.97 12.96 0.85
CA VAL A 287 -10.74 13.56 1.39
C VAL A 287 -9.95 14.26 0.28
N THR A 288 -9.80 13.62 -0.88
CA THR A 288 -9.09 14.18 -2.03
C THR A 288 -9.79 15.42 -2.57
N TRP A 289 -11.12 15.37 -2.70
CA TRP A 289 -11.93 16.47 -3.20
C TRP A 289 -11.89 17.69 -2.27
N VAL A 290 -12.11 17.48 -0.96
CA VAL A 290 -12.05 18.54 0.06
C VAL A 290 -10.65 19.16 0.09
N TYR A 291 -9.60 18.33 0.11
CA TYR A 291 -8.23 18.82 0.09
C TYR A 291 -7.96 19.68 -1.15
N ASN A 292 -8.31 19.20 -2.35
CA ASN A 292 -8.07 19.94 -3.59
C ASN A 292 -8.88 21.25 -3.70
N ARG A 293 -10.08 21.30 -3.10
CA ARG A 293 -10.98 22.46 -3.16
C ARG A 293 -10.61 23.56 -2.17
N PHE A 294 -10.17 23.18 -0.97
CA PHE A 294 -9.95 24.12 0.14
C PHE A 294 -8.48 24.41 0.43
N ALA A 295 -7.53 23.57 -0.01
CA ALA A 295 -6.10 23.85 0.17
C ALA A 295 -5.66 25.23 -0.35
N PRO A 296 -6.10 25.70 -1.56
CA PRO A 296 -5.70 27.02 -2.07
C PRO A 296 -6.23 28.20 -1.25
N HIS A 297 -7.38 28.06 -0.58
CA HIS A 297 -8.02 29.16 0.16
C HIS A 297 -7.45 29.32 1.58
N LEU A 298 -6.70 28.33 2.06
CA LEU A 298 -6.05 28.32 3.37
C LEU A 298 -4.57 28.74 3.29
N GLU A 299 -3.98 28.81 2.09
CA GLU A 299 -2.63 29.36 1.86
C GLU A 299 -2.59 30.87 2.13
N ASP A 300 -3.70 31.57 1.89
CA ASP A 300 -3.84 33.02 2.11
C ASP A 300 -4.13 33.39 3.58
N ALA A 301 -4.27 32.41 4.48
CA ALA A 301 -4.56 32.66 5.89
C ALA A 301 -3.26 32.98 6.68
N PRO A 302 -3.15 34.18 7.29
CA PRO A 302 -1.91 34.64 7.94
C PRO A 302 -1.47 33.81 9.18
N GLU A 303 -2.33 32.96 9.74
CA GLU A 303 -1.97 32.10 10.89
C GLU A 303 -1.14 30.87 10.51
N PHE A 304 -1.29 30.34 9.28
CA PHE A 304 -0.59 29.12 8.83
C PHE A 304 0.69 29.41 8.03
N SER A 305 0.93 30.68 7.67
CA SER A 305 2.10 31.14 6.91
C SER A 305 3.29 31.55 7.77
N ARG A 306 3.19 31.49 9.11
CA ARG A 306 4.35 31.62 10.00
C ARG A 306 5.19 30.33 9.99
N ARG A 307 5.95 30.11 8.91
CA ARG A 307 7.26 29.50 9.10
C ARG A 307 8.05 30.45 10.00
N PRO A 308 8.60 30.02 11.15
CA PRO A 308 9.49 30.87 11.90
C PRO A 308 10.68 31.17 11.00
N ASP A 309 10.78 32.42 10.52
CA ASP A 309 11.91 32.86 9.74
C ASP A 309 13.15 32.72 10.63
N ARG A 310 13.95 31.67 10.38
CA ARG A 310 15.15 31.34 11.15
C ARG A 310 16.28 32.36 10.92
N ARG A 311 15.96 33.51 10.31
CA ARG A 311 16.84 34.66 10.08
C ARG A 311 16.74 35.75 11.14
N GLU A 312 15.78 35.69 12.06
CA GLU A 312 15.79 36.58 13.24
C GLU A 312 16.54 35.92 14.40
N ARG A 313 17.85 35.68 14.22
CA ARG A 313 18.75 35.72 15.37
C ARG A 313 18.96 37.21 15.66
N PRO A 314 18.59 37.71 16.84
CA PRO A 314 18.94 39.09 17.17
C PRO A 314 20.46 39.20 17.16
N ASP A 315 20.95 40.10 16.32
CA ASP A 315 22.33 40.57 16.37
C ASP A 315 22.66 40.91 17.82
N ARG A 316 23.74 40.30 18.32
CA ARG A 316 24.29 40.68 19.62
C ARG A 316 24.54 42.19 19.60
N PRO A 317 23.99 42.97 20.54
CA PRO A 317 24.29 44.39 20.60
C PRO A 317 25.79 44.56 20.88
N GLY A 318 26.40 45.47 20.11
CA GLY A 318 27.82 45.77 20.17
C GLY A 318 28.34 46.01 21.59
N GLY A 319 29.39 45.27 21.94
CA GLY A 319 30.27 45.63 23.03
C GLY A 319 31.22 46.74 22.61
N SER A 320 30.73 47.97 22.57
CA SER A 320 31.58 49.17 22.59
C SER A 320 31.94 49.48 24.05
N GLY A 321 33.05 48.93 24.55
CA GLY A 321 33.75 49.41 25.75
C GLY A 321 34.99 50.18 25.31
N GLY A 322 35.01 51.49 25.53
CA GLY A 322 35.93 52.45 24.91
C GLY A 322 37.39 52.46 25.38
N PRO A 323 38.17 53.46 24.93
CA PRO A 323 39.62 53.55 25.14
C PRO A 323 39.98 54.40 26.37
N ALA A 324 40.96 53.99 27.17
CA ALA A 324 41.79 54.90 27.98
C ALA A 324 42.93 54.16 28.71
N ARG A 325 44.16 54.58 28.39
CA ARG A 325 45.45 54.45 29.09
C ARG A 325 46.19 53.13 29.03
#